data_AF-G5GHS9-F1
#
_entry.id   AF-G5GHS9-F1
#
_cell.length_a   1.000
_cell.length_b   1.000
_cell.length_c   1.000
_cell.angle_alpha   90.00
_cell.angle_beta   90.00
_cell.angle_gamma   90.00
#
_symmetry.space_group_name_H-M   'P 1'
#
loop_
_entity.id
_entity.type
_entity.pdbx_description
1 polymer ?
#
loop_
_entity_poly.entity_id
_entity_poly.type
_entity_poly.pdbx_seq_one_letter_code
_entity_poly.pdbx_strand_id
1 'polypeptide(L)'
;MKFWLLMVGIDLINPLTMIALGWYLLKSRKAREVFGFKTAMWVKNNDTEKFAYNFCSKYYFFTGIIMMPLSIIVMLLFISKTVSTIGLVGGIICTVQGFLSAGALLVTEIALRKTFDKAGHRR
;
A
#
# COMPACT_ATOMS: atom_id res chain seq x y z
N MET A 1 -25.44 -11.36 8.27
CA MET A 1 -24.95 -12.05 7.05
C MET A 1 -24.78 -11.12 5.86
N LYS A 2 -25.85 -10.55 5.26
CA LYS A 2 -25.71 -9.66 4.08
C LYS A 2 -24.77 -8.46 4.30
N PHE A 3 -24.93 -7.77 5.43
CA PHE A 3 -24.06 -6.64 5.80
C PHE A 3 -22.60 -7.05 6.03
N TRP A 4 -22.38 -8.23 6.62
CA TRP A 4 -21.03 -8.76 6.82
C TRP A 4 -20.32 -9.04 5.50
N LEU A 5 -21.01 -9.68 4.53
CA LEU A 5 -20.48 -9.90 3.19
C LEU A 5 -20.12 -8.59 2.48
N LEU A 6 -20.98 -7.57 2.62
CA LEU A 6 -20.71 -6.25 2.06
C LEU A 6 -19.45 -5.63 2.68
N MET A 7 -19.31 -5.66 4.00
CA MET A 7 -18.11 -5.12 4.65
C MET A 7 -16.84 -5.87 4.29
N VAL A 8 -16.87 -7.20 4.25
CA VAL A 8 -15.74 -8.00 3.75
C VAL A 8 -15.39 -7.60 2.32
N GLY A 9 -16.38 -7.40 1.45
CA GLY A 9 -16.15 -6.91 0.09
C GLY A 9 -15.42 -5.58 0.06
N ILE A 10 -15.85 -4.60 0.87
CA ILE A 10 -15.21 -3.28 0.96
C ILE A 10 -13.77 -3.40 1.49
N ASP A 11 -13.56 -4.15 2.58
CA ASP A 11 -12.25 -4.35 3.20
C ASP A 11 -11.25 -5.10 2.30
N LEU A 12 -11.74 -5.79 1.27
CA LEU A 12 -10.94 -6.50 0.27
C LEU A 12 -10.61 -5.66 -0.97
N ILE A 13 -11.45 -4.69 -1.34
CA ILE A 13 -11.17 -3.81 -2.49
C ILE A 13 -9.84 -3.09 -2.30
N ASN A 14 -9.59 -2.53 -1.12
CA ASN A 14 -8.40 -1.74 -0.86
C ASN A 14 -7.08 -2.55 -0.92
N PRO A 15 -6.93 -3.73 -0.27
CA PRO A 15 -5.72 -4.54 -0.47
C PRO A 15 -5.60 -5.05 -1.91
N LEU A 16 -6.70 -5.35 -2.62
CA LEU A 16 -6.66 -5.70 -4.04
C LEU A 16 -6.13 -4.56 -4.91
N THR A 17 -6.54 -3.31 -4.67
CA THR A 17 -6.01 -2.15 -5.40
C THR A 17 -4.53 -1.96 -5.09
N MET A 18 -4.09 -2.13 -3.84
CA MET A 18 -2.66 -2.08 -3.48
C MET A 18 -1.85 -3.15 -4.25
N ILE A 19 -2.34 -4.38 -4.34
CA ILE A 19 -1.67 -5.46 -5.09
C ILE A 19 -1.61 -5.12 -6.58
N ALA A 20 -2.73 -4.71 -7.17
CA ALA A 20 -2.80 -4.37 -8.59
C ALA A 20 -1.87 -3.20 -8.95
N LEU A 21 -1.87 -2.15 -8.13
CA LEU A 21 -0.97 -0.99 -8.29
C LEU A 21 0.49 -1.38 -8.11
N GLY A 22 0.82 -2.13 -7.04
CA GLY A 22 2.18 -2.60 -6.79
C GLY A 22 2.72 -3.46 -7.93
N TRP A 23 1.92 -4.39 -8.45
CA TRP A 23 2.28 -5.22 -9.59
C TRP A 23 2.43 -4.41 -10.89
N TYR A 24 1.50 -3.49 -11.16
CA TYR A 24 1.56 -2.63 -12.33
C TYR A 24 2.81 -1.73 -12.33
N LEU A 25 3.14 -1.12 -11.19
CA LEU A 25 4.31 -0.27 -11.02
C LEU A 25 5.63 -1.07 -11.06
N LEU A 26 5.62 -2.36 -10.72
CA LEU A 26 6.77 -3.25 -10.91
C LEU A 26 7.01 -3.57 -12.39
N LYS A 27 5.94 -3.80 -13.16
CA LYS A 27 6.03 -4.30 -14.53
C LYS A 27 6.24 -3.21 -15.58
N SER A 28 5.66 -2.02 -15.37
CA SER A 28 5.61 -0.98 -16.41
C SER A 28 6.61 0.14 -16.16
N ARG A 29 7.56 0.30 -17.08
CA ARG A 29 8.46 1.47 -17.09
C ARG A 29 7.72 2.78 -17.36
N LYS A 30 6.62 2.74 -18.13
CA LYS A 30 5.72 3.89 -18.35
C LYS A 30 4.99 4.31 -17.09
N ALA A 31 4.69 3.37 -16.18
CA ALA A 31 4.10 3.70 -14.90
C ALA A 31 5.03 4.58 -14.06
N ARG A 32 6.36 4.46 -14.24
CA ARG A 32 7.36 5.34 -13.64
C ARG A 32 7.21 6.79 -14.09
N GLU A 33 6.96 6.99 -15.38
CA GLU A 33 6.81 8.32 -15.98
C GLU A 33 5.46 8.97 -15.64
N VAL A 34 4.40 8.15 -15.51
CA VAL A 34 3.01 8.61 -15.28
C VAL A 34 2.68 8.81 -13.80
N PHE A 35 3.16 7.94 -12.90
CA PHE A 35 2.93 8.11 -11.47
C PHE A 35 3.86 9.20 -10.93
N GLY A 36 3.35 10.42 -10.81
CA GLY A 36 4.08 11.64 -10.48
C GLY A 36 4.55 11.80 -9.03
N PHE A 37 5.05 10.74 -8.38
CA PHE A 37 5.70 10.88 -7.08
C PHE A 37 7.10 11.50 -7.24
N LYS A 38 7.13 12.83 -7.34
CA LYS A 38 8.33 13.63 -7.62
C LYS A 38 8.77 14.37 -6.35
N THR A 39 9.29 13.66 -5.35
CA THR A 39 10.09 14.35 -4.34
C THR A 39 11.47 14.66 -4.93
N ALA A 40 12.12 15.72 -4.46
CA ALA A 40 13.42 16.17 -5.00
C ALA A 40 14.51 15.07 -4.96
N MET A 41 14.38 14.10 -4.06
CA MET A 41 15.33 12.98 -3.95
C MET A 41 15.00 11.82 -4.89
N TRP A 42 13.72 11.58 -5.20
CA TRP A 42 13.31 10.51 -6.13
C TRP A 42 13.80 10.77 -7.54
N VAL A 43 13.68 12.02 -8.03
CA VAL A 43 14.06 12.42 -9.39
C VAL A 43 15.52 12.91 -9.48
N LYS A 44 16.34 12.67 -8.45
CA LYS A 44 17.72 13.19 -8.40
C LYS A 44 18.60 12.61 -9.50
N ASN A 45 18.49 11.30 -9.74
CA ASN A 45 19.09 10.60 -10.88
C ASN A 45 18.29 9.33 -11.22
N ASN A 46 18.67 8.65 -12.31
CA ASN A 46 18.00 7.43 -12.77
C ASN A 46 18.05 6.29 -11.73
N ASP A 47 19.08 6.23 -10.89
CA ASP A 47 19.26 5.17 -9.90
C ASP A 47 18.39 5.38 -8.66
N THR A 48 18.28 6.62 -8.17
CA THR A 48 17.36 7.00 -7.08
C THR A 48 15.92 6.78 -7.50
N GLU A 49 15.59 7.15 -8.74
CA GLU A 49 14.27 6.95 -9.30
C GLU A 49 13.96 5.44 -9.40
N LYS A 50 14.86 4.66 -10.01
CA LYS A 50 14.68 3.20 -10.10
C LYS A 50 14.53 2.54 -8.74
N PHE A 51 15.30 2.98 -7.74
CA PHE A 51 15.20 2.46 -6.39
C PHE A 51 13.87 2.83 -5.75
N ALA A 52 13.45 4.09 -5.83
CA ALA A 52 12.21 4.58 -5.24
C ALA A 52 10.99 3.83 -5.74
N TYR A 53 10.84 3.72 -7.06
CA TYR A 53 9.72 2.99 -7.64
C TYR A 53 9.79 1.52 -7.28
N ASN A 54 10.94 0.86 -7.40
CA ASN A 54 11.03 -0.56 -7.04
C ASN A 54 10.69 -0.82 -5.56
N PHE A 55 11.13 0.04 -4.65
CA PHE A 55 10.83 -0.07 -3.24
C PHE A 55 9.33 0.19 -2.97
N CYS A 56 8.78 1.29 -3.50
CA CYS A 56 7.38 1.66 -3.34
C CYS A 56 6.44 0.59 -3.91
N SER A 57 6.71 0.09 -5.12
CA SER A 57 5.90 -0.96 -5.76
C SER A 57 5.94 -2.27 -4.98
N LYS A 58 7.12 -2.66 -4.46
CA LYS A 58 7.23 -3.83 -3.58
C LYS A 58 6.46 -3.61 -2.28
N TYR A 59 6.58 -2.42 -1.67
CA TYR A 59 5.82 -2.08 -0.48
C TYR A 59 4.32 -2.29 -0.72
N TYR A 60 3.74 -1.63 -1.71
CA TYR A 60 2.31 -1.79 -2.05
C TYR A 60 1.90 -3.24 -2.29
N PHE A 61 2.71 -3.98 -3.06
CA PHE A 61 2.42 -5.38 -3.38
C PHE A 61 2.43 -6.27 -2.12
N PHE A 62 3.48 -6.20 -1.30
CA PHE A 62 3.59 -7.01 -0.09
C PHE A 62 2.59 -6.60 0.99
N THR A 63 2.39 -5.30 1.21
CA THR A 63 1.39 -4.83 2.19
C THR A 63 -0.02 -5.24 1.79
N GLY A 64 -0.35 -5.17 0.49
CA GLY A 64 -1.65 -5.62 0.00
C GLY A 64 -1.85 -7.13 0.20
N ILE A 65 -0.84 -7.95 -0.14
CA ILE A 65 -0.86 -9.41 0.07
C ILE A 65 -1.01 -9.79 1.54
N ILE A 66 -0.41 -9.03 2.47
CA ILE A 66 -0.51 -9.30 3.91
C ILE A 66 -1.86 -8.83 4.47
N MET A 67 -2.32 -7.65 4.05
CA MET A 67 -3.57 -7.07 4.54
C MET A 67 -4.80 -7.85 4.07
N MET A 68 -4.76 -8.45 2.88
CA MET A 68 -5.88 -9.23 2.33
C MET A 68 -6.30 -10.41 3.24
N PRO A 69 -5.44 -11.39 3.58
CA PRO A 69 -5.80 -12.49 4.47
C PRO A 69 -6.05 -11.99 5.90
N LEU A 70 -5.34 -10.96 6.36
CA LEU A 70 -5.53 -10.40 7.69
C LEU A 70 -6.95 -9.84 7.87
N SER A 71 -7.44 -9.06 6.89
CA SER A 71 -8.81 -8.54 6.90
C SER A 71 -9.85 -9.65 6.90
N ILE A 72 -9.64 -10.72 6.12
CA ILE A 72 -10.54 -11.88 6.09
C ILE A 72 -10.57 -12.56 7.46
N ILE A 73 -9.40 -12.85 8.05
CA ILE A 73 -9.28 -13.50 9.35
C ILE A 73 -10.00 -12.69 10.42
N VAL A 74 -9.73 -11.37 10.49
CA VAL A 74 -10.39 -10.50 11.47
C VAL A 74 -11.89 -10.50 11.24
N MET A 75 -12.37 -10.33 10.00
CA MET A 75 -13.81 -10.30 9.74
C MET A 75 -14.52 -11.62 10.05
N LEU A 76 -13.86 -12.76 9.84
CA LEU A 76 -14.41 -14.08 10.21
C LEU A 76 -14.66 -14.19 11.73
N LEU A 77 -13.81 -13.61 12.58
CA LEU A 77 -14.00 -13.61 14.03
C LEU A 77 -15.26 -12.83 14.47
N PHE A 78 -15.75 -11.91 13.64
CA PHE A 78 -16.90 -11.05 13.95
C PHE A 78 -18.17 -11.40 13.16
N ILE A 79 -18.22 -12.55 12.47
CA ILE A 79 -19.35 -12.95 11.60
C ILE A 79 -20.71 -13.05 12.32
N SER A 80 -20.71 -13.46 13.59
CA SER A 80 -21.92 -13.65 14.41
C SER A 80 -22.22 -12.45 15.32
N LYS A 81 -21.56 -11.30 15.12
CA LYS A 81 -21.75 -10.09 15.94
C LYS A 81 -22.82 -9.16 15.36
N THR A 82 -23.16 -8.13 16.12
CA THR A 82 -24.14 -7.13 15.69
C THR A 82 -23.65 -6.33 14.50
N VAL A 83 -24.60 -5.76 13.73
CA VAL A 83 -24.29 -4.88 12.58
C VAL A 83 -23.38 -3.73 12.98
N SER A 84 -23.63 -3.10 14.13
CA SER A 84 -22.81 -2.00 14.65
C SER A 84 -21.37 -2.43 14.92
N THR A 85 -21.17 -3.62 15.52
CA THR A 85 -19.82 -4.15 15.77
C THR A 85 -19.09 -4.47 14.47
N ILE A 86 -19.75 -5.14 13.52
CA ILE A 86 -19.18 -5.48 12.21
C ILE A 86 -18.76 -4.20 11.47
N GLY A 87 -19.62 -3.18 11.49
CA GLY A 87 -19.36 -1.91 10.82
C GLY A 87 -18.19 -1.15 11.44
N LEU A 88 -18.09 -1.15 12.77
CA LEU A 88 -16.97 -0.53 13.48
C LEU A 88 -15.65 -1.26 13.17
N VAL A 89 -15.63 -2.60 13.20
CA VAL A 89 -14.42 -3.38 12.90
C VAL A 89 -13.98 -3.18 11.45
N GLY A 90 -14.89 -3.28 10.48
CA GLY A 90 -14.57 -3.00 9.06
C GLY A 90 -14.08 -1.56 8.86
N GLY A 91 -14.71 -0.58 9.52
CA GLY A 91 -14.25 0.81 9.48
C GLY A 91 -12.82 0.99 10.00
N ILE A 92 -12.46 0.32 11.09
CA ILE A 92 -11.09 0.32 11.63
C ILE A 92 -10.12 -0.32 10.63
N ILE A 93 -10.48 -1.47 10.05
CA ILE A 93 -9.66 -2.16 9.03
C ILE A 93 -9.38 -1.23 7.85
N CYS A 94 -10.43 -0.67 7.23
CA CYS A 94 -10.30 0.29 6.13
C CYS A 94 -9.42 1.48 6.51
N THR A 95 -9.60 2.04 7.71
CA THR A 95 -8.81 3.18 8.19
C THR A 95 -7.33 2.83 8.30
N VAL A 96 -6.99 1.70 8.92
CA VAL A 96 -5.61 1.22 9.06
C VAL A 96 -4.98 0.97 7.70
N GLN A 97 -5.69 0.28 6.79
CA GLN A 97 -5.20 0.04 5.45
C GLN A 97 -4.98 1.35 4.68
N GLY A 98 -5.85 2.35 4.85
CA GLY A 98 -5.70 3.69 4.28
C GLY A 98 -4.42 4.39 4.75
N PHE A 99 -4.13 4.34 6.05
CA PHE A 99 -2.87 4.88 6.60
C PHE A 99 -1.64 4.14 6.05
N LEU A 100 -1.68 2.82 5.93
CA LEU A 100 -0.58 2.04 5.35
C LEU A 100 -0.33 2.39 3.89
N SER A 101 -1.39 2.58 3.10
CA SER A 101 -1.33 3.03 1.71
C SER A 101 -0.73 4.42 1.57
N ALA A 102 -1.12 5.37 2.44
CA ALA A 102 -0.55 6.71 2.44
C ALA A 102 0.92 6.73 2.92
N GLY A 103 1.26 5.87 3.88
CA GLY A 103 2.60 5.75 4.45
C GLY A 103 3.67 5.25 3.47
N ALA A 104 3.29 4.60 2.37
CA ALA A 104 4.20 4.08 1.36
C ALA A 104 5.23 5.13 0.88
N LEU A 105 4.79 6.38 0.71
CA LEU A 105 5.63 7.48 0.24
C LEU A 105 6.67 7.88 1.29
N LEU A 106 6.25 8.02 2.54
CA LEU A 106 7.13 8.39 3.65
C LEU A 106 8.18 7.31 3.89
N VAL A 107 7.77 6.04 3.90
CA VAL A 107 8.70 4.91 4.09
C VAL A 107 9.71 4.85 2.94
N THR A 108 9.26 5.07 1.71
CA THR A 108 10.16 5.08 0.54
C THR A 108 11.13 6.26 0.57
N GLU A 109 10.69 7.46 0.98
CA GLU A 109 11.56 8.63 1.15
C GLU A 109 12.62 8.39 2.24
N ILE A 110 12.24 7.78 3.37
CA ILE A 110 13.17 7.38 4.44
C ILE A 110 14.18 6.36 3.91
N ALA A 111 13.73 5.36 3.14
CA ALA A 111 14.60 4.36 2.54
C ALA A 111 15.58 4.98 1.54
N LEU A 112 15.15 5.98 0.75
CA LEU A 112 16.03 6.73 -0.14
C LEU A 112 17.11 7.48 0.64
N ARG A 113 16.73 8.23 1.67
CA ARG A 113 17.67 9.04 2.47
C ARG A 113 18.69 8.20 3.25
N LYS A 114 18.34 6.94 3.56
CA LYS A 114 19.26 5.97 4.16
C LYS A 114 20.23 5.38 3.15
N THR A 115 19.78 5.15 1.91
CA THR A 115 20.56 4.45 0.88
C THR A 115 21.41 5.39 0.04
N PHE A 116 20.96 6.64 -0.17
CA PHE A 116 21.62 7.62 -1.03
C PHE A 116 22.03 8.87 -0.24
N ASP A 117 23.11 9.50 -0.68
CA ASP A 117 23.51 10.82 -0.22
C ASP A 117 22.68 11.95 -0.86
N LYS A 118 22.95 13.22 -0.50
CA LYS A 118 22.26 14.38 -1.08
C LYS A 118 22.55 14.57 -2.57
N ALA A 119 23.64 14.01 -3.08
CA ALA A 119 24.01 14.04 -4.49
C ALA A 119 23.38 12.90 -5.30
N GLY A 120 22.72 11.93 -4.65
CA GLY A 120 22.12 10.76 -5.29
C GLY A 120 23.08 9.59 -5.49
N HIS A 121 24.26 9.61 -4.86
CA HIS A 121 25.21 8.51 -4.89
C HIS A 121 24.85 7.52 -3.78
N ARG A 122 24.96 6.22 -4.06
CA ARG A 122 24.76 5.20 -3.02
C ARG A 122 25.82 5.36 -1.94
N ARG A 123 25.37 5.28 -0.69
CA ARG A 123 26.25 5.23 0.48
C ARG A 123 26.82 3.84 0.67
#